data_AF-A0A948U744-F1
#
_entry.id   AF-A0A948U744-F1
#
_cell.length_a   1.000
_cell.length_b   1.000
_cell.length_c   1.000
_cell.angle_alpha   90.00
_cell.angle_beta   90.00
_cell.angle_gamma   90.00
#
_symmetry.space_group_name_H-M   'P 1'
#
loop_
_entity.id
_entity.type
_entity.pdbx_description
1 polymer ?
#
loop_
_entity_poly.entity_id
_entity_poly.type
_entity_poly.pdbx_seq_one_letter_code
_entity_poly.pdbx_strand_id
1 'polypeptide(L)' 'MRKIHTREITEATATLCIEANTNLRSDVQKGLTLSLAREDNSRARRILKALLDNADCARKFNLAICQ' A
#
# COMPACT_ATOMS: atom_id res chain seq x y z
N MET A 1 -35.40 8.71 1.61
CA MET A 1 -34.03 9.06 1.15
C MET A 1 -33.24 9.56 2.35
N ARG A 2 -32.00 9.09 2.53
CA ARG A 2 -31.10 9.65 3.57
C ARG A 2 -30.48 10.95 3.04
N LYS A 3 -30.32 11.94 3.91
CA LYS A 3 -29.55 13.16 3.65
C LYS A 3 -28.16 12.98 4.26
N ILE A 4 -27.11 13.25 3.49
CA ILE A 4 -25.71 13.16 3.90
C ILE A 4 -25.09 14.54 3.71
N HIS A 5 -24.29 15.01 4.67
CA HIS A 5 -23.63 16.29 4.53
C HIS A 5 -22.41 16.16 3.59
N THR A 6 -22.21 17.13 2.68
CA THR A 6 -21.10 17.10 1.71
C THR A 6 -19.73 16.92 2.37
N ARG A 7 -19.56 17.53 3.54
CA ARG A 7 -18.39 17.37 4.41
C ARG A 7 -18.02 15.91 4.70
N GLU A 8 -19.00 15.04 4.95
CA GLU A 8 -18.74 13.61 5.21
C GLU A 8 -18.10 12.93 4.00
N ILE A 9 -18.55 13.29 2.79
CA ILE A 9 -17.99 12.77 1.54
C ILE A 9 -16.57 13.29 1.33
N THR A 10 -16.33 14.58 1.58
CA THR A 10 -15.01 15.19 1.45
C THR A 10 -13.99 14.55 2.40
N GLU A 11 -14.35 14.38 3.67
CA GLU A 11 -13.48 13.77 4.69
C GLU A 11 -13.21 12.30 4.36
N ALA A 12 -14.24 11.53 4.03
CA ALA A 12 -14.08 10.13 3.63
C ALA A 12 -13.17 9.96 2.40
N THR A 13 -13.34 10.82 1.39
CA THR A 13 -12.52 10.77 0.18
C THR A 13 -11.06 11.10 0.49
N ALA A 14 -10.81 12.14 1.29
CA ALA A 14 -9.45 12.52 1.69
C ALA A 14 -8.75 11.39 2.45
N THR A 15 -9.44 10.77 3.42
CA THR A 15 -8.91 9.62 4.16
C THR A 15 -8.59 8.45 3.24
N LEU A 16 -9.51 8.07 2.34
CA LEU A 16 -9.30 6.96 1.41
C LEU A 16 -8.13 7.22 0.47
N CYS A 17 -7.94 8.45 0.00
CA CYS A 17 -6.80 8.81 -0.84
C CYS A 17 -5.47 8.67 -0.09
N ILE A 18 -5.40 9.09 1.18
CA ILE A 18 -4.18 8.93 1.99
C ILE A 18 -3.91 7.45 2.24
N GLU A 19 -4.92 6.68 2.66
CA GLU A 19 -4.78 5.25 2.93
C GLU A 19 -4.35 4.47 1.69
N ALA A 20 -4.95 4.74 0.53
CA ALA A 20 -4.62 4.06 -0.72
C ALA A 20 -3.16 4.29 -1.16
N ASN A 21 -2.56 5.42 -0.79
CA ASN A 21 -1.19 5.78 -1.16
C ASN A 21 -0.15 5.39 -0.10
N THR A 22 -0.55 5.16 1.15
CA THR A 22 0.36 4.85 2.27
C THR A 22 0.31 3.36 2.67
N ASN A 23 -0.80 2.67 2.40
CA ASN A 23 -1.01 1.28 2.78
C ASN A 23 -1.10 0.37 1.56
N LEU A 24 -0.17 -0.59 1.47
CA LEU A 24 -0.25 -1.64 0.46
C LEU A 24 -1.42 -2.58 0.80
N ARG A 25 -2.26 -2.89 -0.19
CA ARG A 25 -3.39 -3.83 -0.02
C ARG A 25 -2.87 -5.19 0.44
N SER A 26 -3.61 -5.83 1.34
CA SER A 26 -3.19 -7.06 2.01
C SER A 26 -3.04 -8.26 1.06
N ASP A 27 -3.84 -8.33 -0.01
CA ASP A 27 -3.72 -9.34 -1.06
C ASP A 27 -2.42 -9.16 -1.87
N VAL A 28 -2.07 -7.93 -2.22
CA VAL A 28 -0.81 -7.60 -2.90
C VAL A 28 0.39 -7.89 -2.02
N GLN A 29 0.36 -7.50 -0.74
CA GLN A 29 1.44 -7.78 0.21
C GLN A 29 1.67 -9.29 0.38
N LYS A 30 0.59 -10.08 0.49
CA LYS A 30 0.67 -11.55 0.53
C LYS A 30 1.27 -12.11 -0.76
N GLY A 31 0.83 -11.62 -1.92
CA GLY A 31 1.38 -12.01 -3.21
C GLY A 31 2.88 -11.78 -3.30
N LEU A 32 3.36 -10.57 -2.98
CA LEU A 32 4.78 -10.23 -2.98
C LEU A 32 5.59 -11.07 -2.00
N THR A 33 5.04 -11.33 -0.81
CA THR A 33 5.70 -12.17 0.21
C THR A 33 5.86 -13.61 -0.26
N LEU A 34 4.83 -14.18 -0.87
CA LEU A 34 4.88 -15.53 -1.43
C LEU A 34 5.84 -15.62 -2.63
N SER A 35 5.83 -14.62 -3.51
CA SER A 35 6.79 -14.53 -4.62
C SER A 35 8.22 -14.47 -4.10
N LEU A 36 8.49 -13.64 -3.09
CA LEU A 36 9.82 -13.52 -2.48
C LEU A 36 10.32 -14.86 -1.93
N ALA A 37 9.43 -15.63 -1.28
CA ALA A 37 9.77 -16.92 -0.70
C ALA A 37 10.10 -18.00 -1.74
N ARG A 38 9.54 -17.90 -2.95
CA ARG A 38 9.68 -18.89 -4.03
C ARG A 38 10.69 -18.51 -5.11
N GLU A 39 11.21 -17.28 -5.10
CA GLU A 39 12.02 -16.75 -6.19
C GLU A 39 13.49 -17.18 -6.09
N ASP A 40 13.96 -18.00 -7.01
CA ASP A 40 15.35 -18.51 -7.02
C ASP A 40 16.36 -17.50 -7.58
N ASN A 41 15.93 -16.57 -8.44
CA ASN A 41 16.81 -15.55 -8.99
C ASN A 41 17.13 -14.48 -7.93
N SER A 42 18.40 -14.41 -7.53
CA SER A 42 18.88 -13.49 -6.50
C SER A 42 18.60 -12.01 -6.79
N ARG A 43 18.63 -11.61 -8.07
CA ARG A 43 18.32 -10.23 -8.49
C ARG A 43 16.82 -9.95 -8.35
N ALA A 44 15.96 -10.86 -8.79
CA ALA A 44 14.51 -10.71 -8.65
C ALA A 44 14.09 -10.70 -7.17
N ARG A 45 14.67 -11.59 -6.36
CA ARG A 45 14.44 -11.65 -4.90
C ARG A 45 14.75 -10.31 -4.21
N ARG A 46 15.86 -9.66 -4.58
CA ARG A 46 16.21 -8.33 -4.06
C ARG A 46 15.17 -7.26 -4.41
N ILE A 47 14.62 -7.29 -5.62
CA ILE A 47 13.58 -6.35 -6.06
C ILE A 47 12.30 -6.56 -5.26
N LEU A 48 11.85 -7.82 -5.12
CA LEU A 48 10.66 -8.16 -4.33
C LEU A 48 10.79 -7.71 -2.87
N LYS A 49 11.98 -7.89 -2.29
CA LYS A 49 12.28 -7.41 -0.94
C LYS A 49 12.23 -5.89 -0.85
N ALA A 50 12.82 -5.18 -1.80
CA ALA A 50 12.78 -3.72 -1.85
C ALA A 50 11.35 -3.16 -1.98
N LEU A 51 10.46 -3.83 -2.72
CA LEU A 51 9.05 -3.44 -2.81
C LEU A 51 8.33 -3.57 -1.46
N LEU A 52 8.57 -4.67 -0.73
CA LEU A 52 8.00 -4.89 0.61
C LEU A 52 8.56 -3.89 1.62
N ASP A 53 9.88 -3.65 1.60
CA ASP A 53 10.53 -2.68 2.50
C ASP A 53 10.04 -1.25 2.22
N ASN A 54 9.83 -0.89 0.95
CA ASN A 54 9.24 0.40 0.56
C ASN A 54 7.80 0.55 1.08
N ALA A 55 6.97 -0.48 0.94
CA ALA A 55 5.61 -0.47 1.47
C ALA A 55 5.59 -0.31 3.00
N ASP A 56 6.52 -0.94 3.72
CA ASP A 56 6.66 -0.78 5.17
C ASP A 56 7.12 0.63 5.55
N CYS A 57 8.06 1.22 4.80
CA CYS A 57 8.49 2.61 4.98
C CYS A 57 7.33 3.59 4.75
N ALA A 58 6.59 3.43 3.65
CA ALA A 58 5.45 4.28 3.32
C ALA A 58 4.42 4.34 4.46
N ARG A 59 4.03 3.16 4.98
CA ARG A 59 3.13 3.06 6.13
C ARG A 59 3.72 3.65 7.41
N LYS A 60 4.99 3.35 7.70
CA LYS A 60 5.65 3.79 8.95
C LYS A 60 5.82 5.31 9.02
N PHE A 61 6.14 5.93 7.89
CA PHE A 61 6.49 7.35 7.82
C PHE A 61 5.38 8.21 7.21
N ASN A 62 4.20 7.63 6.92
CA ASN A 62 3.10 8.30 6.20
C ASN A 62 3.57 8.97 4.90
N LEU A 63 4.38 8.24 4.14
CA LEU A 63 4.87 8.66 2.82
C LEU A 63 4.09 7.92 1.73
N ALA A 64 3.95 8.54 0.55
CA ALA A 64 3.41 7.84 -0.60
C ALA A 64 4.31 6.65 -0.98
N ILE A 65 3.71 5.50 -1.27
CA ILE A 65 4.41 4.28 -1.72
C ILE A 65 5.14 4.53 -3.05
N CYS A 66 4.65 5.44 -3.88
CA CYS A 66 5.24 5.82 -5.16
C CYS A 66 5.29 7.35 -5.29
N GLN A 67 6.31 7.84 -5.98
CA GLN A 67 6.49 9.24 -6.35
C GLN A 67 5.57 9.69 -7.49
#